data_AF-A0A920LHI2-F1
#
_entry.id   AF-A0A920LHI2-F1
#
_cell.length_a   1.000
_cell.length_b   1.000
_cell.length_c   1.000
_cell.angle_alpha   90.00
_cell.angle_beta   90.00
_cell.angle_gamma   90.00
#
_symmetry.space_group_name_H-M   'P 1'
#
loop_
_entity.id
_entity.type
_entity.pdbx_description
1 polymer ?
#
loop_
_entity_poly.entity_id
_entity_poly.type
_entity_poly.pdbx_seq_one_letter_code
_entity_poly.pdbx_strand_id
1 'polypeptide(L)'
;MLEFLKSSALIILCLILSRFIGLPSNFTPIIAVASFLPFMTSNRYIQLFLPVGILILTDPFLGFHSSMPVVYFCIFISSVLAVLSKSLTFKNLIMRGVISVFFWHIFVNFSVWLSGGLGFSLLKTYMMAIPFDFQLLLSTVFFSSLFYFSRELFINFYNRSNLNSKG
;
A
#
# COMPACT_ATOMS: atom_id res chain seq x y z
N MET A 1 21.36 9.19 -5.96
CA MET A 1 20.56 9.63 -4.79
C MET A 1 19.47 10.61 -5.21
N LEU A 2 19.78 11.66 -5.98
CA LEU A 2 18.78 12.63 -6.46
C LEU A 2 17.71 12.05 -7.40
N GLU A 3 18.12 11.25 -8.39
CA GLU A 3 17.20 10.51 -9.30
C GLU A 3 16.23 9.59 -8.52
N PHE A 4 16.77 8.91 -7.51
CA PHE A 4 16.02 8.02 -6.63
C PHE A 4 15.02 8.78 -5.74
N LEU A 5 15.39 9.96 -5.24
CA LEU A 5 14.49 10.84 -4.51
C LEU A 5 13.38 11.40 -5.41
N LYS A 6 13.68 11.72 -6.68
CA LYS A 6 12.67 12.15 -7.67
C LYS A 6 11.65 11.04 -7.96
N SER A 7 12.11 9.80 -8.17
CA SER A 7 11.22 8.65 -8.38
C SER A 7 10.37 8.34 -7.15
N SER A 8 10.94 8.50 -5.96
CA SER A 8 10.21 8.32 -4.69
C SER A 8 9.15 9.41 -4.50
N ALA A 9 9.48 10.65 -4.81
CA ALA A 9 8.54 11.76 -4.76
C ALA A 9 7.39 11.59 -5.77
N LEU A 10 7.67 11.06 -6.96
CA LEU A 10 6.64 10.76 -7.96
C LEU A 10 5.67 9.67 -7.47
N ILE A 11 6.18 8.60 -6.84
CA ILE A 11 5.34 7.54 -6.27
C ILE A 11 4.45 8.10 -5.15
N ILE A 12 5.01 8.93 -4.26
CA ILE A 12 4.27 9.58 -3.18
C ILE A 12 3.22 10.56 -3.74
N LEU A 13 3.55 11.32 -4.78
CA LEU A 13 2.62 12.23 -5.44
C LEU A 13 1.46 11.48 -6.11
N CYS A 14 1.75 10.42 -6.87
CA CYS A 14 0.72 9.57 -7.47
C CYS A 14 -0.19 8.92 -6.42
N LEU A 15 0.38 8.54 -5.27
CA LEU A 15 -0.35 8.05 -4.10
C LEU A 15 -1.36 9.07 -3.60
N ILE A 16 -0.91 10.29 -3.34
CA ILE A 16 -1.75 11.38 -2.83
C ILE A 16 -2.83 11.69 -3.87
N LEU A 17 -2.45 11.85 -5.14
CA LEU A 17 -3.38 12.14 -6.22
C LEU A 17 -4.43 11.05 -6.40
N SER A 18 -4.06 9.76 -6.29
CA SER A 18 -5.01 8.65 -6.39
C SER A 18 -6.15 8.73 -5.37
N ARG A 19 -5.91 9.40 -4.23
CA ARG A 19 -6.95 9.61 -3.20
C ARG A 19 -7.98 10.69 -3.57
N PHE A 20 -7.68 11.54 -4.55
CA PHE A 20 -8.53 12.67 -4.95
C PHE A 20 -9.12 12.53 -6.36
N ILE A 21 -8.69 11.52 -7.14
CA ILE A 21 -9.11 11.32 -8.54
C ILE A 21 -10.49 10.63 -8.68
N GLY A 22 -11.19 10.36 -7.56
CA GLY A 22 -12.51 9.72 -7.61
C GLY A 22 -12.47 8.23 -7.97
N LEU A 23 -11.36 7.56 -7.65
CA LEU A 23 -11.28 6.10 -7.69
C LEU A 23 -12.30 5.49 -6.70
N PRO A 24 -12.74 4.23 -6.92
CA PRO A 24 -13.52 3.51 -5.92
C PRO A 24 -12.86 3.59 -4.54
N SER A 25 -13.64 3.77 -3.48
CA SER A 25 -13.12 4.13 -2.15
C SER A 25 -12.08 3.15 -1.57
N ASN A 26 -12.06 1.90 -2.01
CA ASN A 26 -11.09 0.88 -1.58
C ASN A 26 -10.10 0.46 -2.67
N PHE A 27 -10.10 1.14 -3.82
CA PHE A 27 -9.09 0.95 -4.86
C PHE A 27 -7.95 1.93 -4.63
N THR A 28 -6.90 1.49 -3.93
CA THR A 28 -5.84 2.37 -3.43
C THR A 28 -4.47 1.69 -3.46
N PRO A 29 -3.38 2.45 -3.73
CA PRO A 29 -2.02 1.92 -3.73
C PRO A 29 -1.43 1.74 -2.32
N ILE A 30 -2.13 2.07 -1.23
CA ILE A 30 -1.50 2.22 0.09
C ILE A 30 -0.82 0.94 0.62
N ILE A 31 -1.43 -0.23 0.46
CA ILE A 31 -0.83 -1.51 0.88
C ILE A 31 0.34 -1.89 -0.03
N ALA A 32 0.25 -1.61 -1.33
CA ALA A 32 1.34 -1.83 -2.27
C ALA A 32 2.57 -0.98 -1.90
N VAL A 33 2.36 0.27 -1.48
CA VAL A 33 3.41 1.18 -1.04
C VAL A 33 4.07 0.65 0.23
N ALA A 34 3.27 0.32 1.25
CA ALA A 34 3.78 -0.28 2.48
C ALA A 34 4.65 -1.52 2.18
N SER A 35 4.18 -2.37 1.27
CA SER A 35 4.89 -3.59 0.85
C SER A 35 6.16 -3.33 0.02
N PHE A 36 6.23 -2.20 -0.68
CA PHE A 36 7.31 -1.84 -1.61
C PHE A 36 8.40 -0.97 -0.99
N LEU A 37 8.12 -0.24 0.10
CA LEU A 37 9.10 0.66 0.74
C LEU A 37 10.47 0.04 1.06
N PRO A 38 10.59 -1.24 1.46
CA PRO A 38 11.90 -1.88 1.64
C PRO A 38 12.77 -1.97 0.38
N PHE A 39 12.18 -1.88 -0.83
CA PHE A 39 12.92 -1.78 -2.08
C PHE A 39 13.51 -0.39 -2.34
N MET A 40 13.03 0.61 -1.60
CA MET A 40 13.31 2.01 -1.83
C MET A 40 14.37 2.51 -0.84
N THR A 41 14.14 2.37 0.45
CA THR A 41 15.02 2.93 1.47
C THR A 41 15.53 1.85 2.42
N SER A 42 16.67 2.06 3.05
CA SER A 42 17.16 1.22 4.17
C SER A 42 16.68 1.71 5.54
N ASN A 43 16.09 2.92 5.61
CA ASN A 43 15.60 3.50 6.86
C ASN A 43 14.28 2.85 7.29
N ARG A 44 14.34 2.04 8.35
CA ARG A 44 13.17 1.31 8.89
C ARG A 44 12.06 2.23 9.39
N TYR A 45 12.37 3.42 9.91
CA TYR A 45 11.35 4.36 10.36
C TYR A 45 10.52 4.87 9.17
N ILE A 46 11.16 5.18 8.04
CA ILE A 46 10.44 5.58 6.83
C ILE A 46 9.60 4.40 6.32
N GLN A 47 10.14 3.19 6.29
CA GLN A 47 9.41 1.99 5.86
C GLN A 47 8.14 1.75 6.69
N LEU A 48 8.22 1.93 8.02
CA LEU A 48 7.12 1.67 8.95
C LEU A 48 6.08 2.78 8.98
N PHE A 49 6.52 4.04 9.05
CA PHE A 49 5.63 5.15 9.38
C PHE A 49 5.19 5.98 8.19
N LEU A 50 5.91 5.95 7.06
CA LEU A 50 5.51 6.75 5.88
C LEU A 50 4.10 6.39 5.37
N PRO A 51 3.72 5.11 5.20
CA PRO A 51 2.37 4.77 4.73
C PRO A 51 1.28 5.26 5.67
N VAL A 52 1.47 5.09 6.98
CA VAL A 52 0.52 5.54 8.00
C VAL A 52 0.46 7.08 8.04
N GLY A 53 1.60 7.75 7.94
CA GLY A 53 1.69 9.20 7.89
C GLY A 53 0.95 9.79 6.69
N ILE A 54 1.01 9.14 5.52
CA ILE A 54 0.21 9.55 4.35
C ILE A 54 -1.28 9.52 4.69
N LEU A 55 -1.77 8.45 5.32
CA LEU A 55 -3.18 8.36 5.71
C LEU A 55 -3.57 9.49 6.68
N ILE A 56 -2.82 9.66 7.76
CA ILE A 56 -3.08 10.68 8.79
C ILE A 56 -3.15 12.09 8.17
N LEU A 57 -2.30 12.37 7.18
CA LEU A 57 -2.27 13.67 6.50
C LEU A 57 -3.39 13.85 5.49
N THR A 58 -3.86 12.78 4.83
CA THR A 58 -4.83 12.90 3.72
C THR A 58 -6.28 12.69 4.16
N ASP A 59 -6.51 11.87 5.18
CA ASP A 59 -7.84 11.54 5.72
C ASP A 59 -8.65 12.75 6.21
N PRO A 60 -8.06 13.79 6.86
CA PRO A 60 -8.80 15.00 7.22
C PRO A 60 -9.46 15.72 6.04
N PHE A 61 -8.93 15.57 4.83
CA PHE A 61 -9.50 16.16 3.61
C PHE A 61 -10.59 15.31 2.98
N LEU A 62 -10.67 14.02 3.32
CA LEU A 62 -11.64 13.06 2.78
C LEU A 62 -12.83 12.84 3.73
N GLY A 63 -12.70 13.23 5.00
CA GLY A 63 -13.72 13.10 6.03
C GLY A 63 -13.43 11.94 6.98
N PHE A 64 -13.77 12.12 8.26
CA PHE A 64 -13.50 11.14 9.32
C PHE A 64 -14.53 10.01 9.35
N HIS A 65 -14.08 8.79 9.65
CA HIS A 65 -14.96 7.63 9.87
C HIS A 65 -14.46 6.74 11.02
N SER A 66 -15.37 6.02 11.69
CA SER A 66 -15.10 5.29 12.94
C SER A 66 -13.99 4.23 12.82
N SER A 67 -13.87 3.59 11.66
CA SER A 67 -12.85 2.55 11.42
C SER A 67 -11.44 3.08 11.14
N MET A 68 -11.22 4.41 11.08
CA MET A 68 -9.91 5.00 10.75
C MET A 68 -8.75 4.49 11.61
N PRO A 69 -8.86 4.40 12.95
CA PRO A 69 -7.75 3.90 13.77
C PRO A 69 -7.36 2.46 13.42
N VAL A 70 -8.34 1.63 13.06
CA VAL A 70 -8.12 0.24 12.66
C VAL A 70 -7.51 0.15 11.27
N VAL A 71 -7.91 1.03 10.35
CA VAL A 71 -7.27 1.18 9.03
C VAL A 71 -5.79 1.53 9.20
N TYR A 72 -5.46 2.50 10.05
CA TYR A 72 -4.06 2.89 10.32
C TYR A 72 -3.25 1.73 10.89
N PHE A 73 -3.86 0.98 11.81
CA PHE A 73 -3.26 -0.21 12.37
C PHE A 73 -2.99 -1.30 11.32
N CYS A 74 -3.93 -1.58 10.41
CA CYS A 74 -3.74 -2.52 9.31
C CYS A 74 -2.61 -2.10 8.37
N ILE A 75 -2.51 -0.81 8.05
CA ILE A 75 -1.41 -0.28 7.22
C ILE A 75 -0.07 -0.35 7.95
N PHE A 76 -0.05 -0.14 9.27
CA PHE A 76 1.14 -0.34 10.08
C PHE A 76 1.57 -1.81 10.07
N ILE A 77 0.65 -2.77 10.25
CA ILE A 77 0.92 -4.22 10.14
C ILE A 77 1.49 -4.56 8.76
N SER A 78 0.89 -4.04 7.69
CA SER A 78 1.38 -4.24 6.32
C SER A 78 2.84 -3.79 6.18
N SER A 79 3.17 -2.64 6.76
CA SER A 79 4.53 -2.09 6.78
C SER A 79 5.48 -2.99 7.59
N VAL A 80 5.05 -3.49 8.76
CA VAL A 80 5.83 -4.44 9.57
C VAL A 80 6.11 -5.73 8.80
N LEU A 81 5.10 -6.30 8.13
CA LEU A 81 5.26 -7.50 7.29
C LEU A 81 6.28 -7.28 6.17
N ALA A 82 6.29 -6.08 5.58
CA ALA A 82 7.26 -5.68 4.57
C ALA A 82 8.69 -5.64 5.14
N VAL A 83 8.88 -5.00 6.29
CA VAL A 83 10.19 -4.81 6.95
C VAL A 83 10.79 -6.13 7.43
N LEU A 84 9.97 -7.05 7.95
CA LEU A 84 10.43 -8.35 8.45
C LEU A 84 10.82 -9.34 7.35
N SER A 85 10.52 -9.02 6.08
CA SER A 85 10.77 -9.92 4.98
C SER A 85 12.25 -9.97 4.60
N LYS A 86 12.81 -11.18 4.50
CA LYS A 86 14.24 -11.41 4.25
C LYS A 86 14.68 -11.15 2.81
N SER A 87 13.78 -11.22 1.83
CA SER A 87 14.15 -11.02 0.42
C SER A 87 13.20 -10.11 -0.35
N LEU A 88 13.81 -9.24 -1.14
CA LEU A 88 13.18 -8.24 -1.98
C LEU A 88 12.93 -8.82 -3.38
N THR A 89 11.99 -9.76 -3.47
CA THR A 89 11.59 -10.40 -4.73
C THR A 89 10.15 -10.03 -5.11
N PHE A 90 9.81 -10.12 -6.40
CA PHE A 90 8.45 -9.89 -6.86
C PHE A 90 7.42 -10.80 -6.16
N LYS A 91 7.73 -12.09 -6.03
CA LYS A 91 6.87 -13.06 -5.34
C LYS A 91 6.59 -12.64 -3.90
N ASN A 92 7.63 -12.24 -3.16
CA ASN A 92 7.46 -11.81 -1.78
C ASN A 92 6.68 -10.50 -1.67
N LEU A 93 6.90 -9.55 -2.59
CA LEU A 93 6.14 -8.32 -2.65
C LEU A 93 4.63 -8.61 -2.77
N ILE A 94 4.25 -9.46 -3.74
CA ILE A 94 2.84 -9.84 -3.94
C ILE A 94 2.29 -10.59 -2.73
N MET A 95 3.00 -11.60 -2.21
CA MET A 95 2.54 -12.37 -1.05
C MET A 95 2.27 -11.49 0.17
N ARG A 96 3.16 -10.53 0.48
CA ARG A 96 2.98 -9.62 1.61
C ARG A 96 1.77 -8.71 1.41
N GLY A 97 1.56 -8.21 0.19
CA GLY A 97 0.38 -7.45 -0.17
C GLY A 97 -0.91 -8.25 0.07
N VAL A 98 -0.98 -9.48 -0.45
CA VAL A 98 -2.16 -10.35 -0.27
C VAL A 98 -2.42 -10.66 1.21
N ILE A 99 -1.38 -11.01 1.97
CA ILE A 99 -1.50 -11.26 3.42
C ILE A 99 -2.00 -10.00 4.15
N SER A 100 -1.52 -8.83 3.75
CA SER A 100 -1.96 -7.55 4.34
C SER A 100 -3.43 -7.26 4.06
N VAL A 101 -3.93 -7.57 2.86
CA VAL A 101 -5.36 -7.46 2.51
C VAL A 101 -6.20 -8.47 3.29
N PHE A 102 -5.66 -9.67 3.57
CA PHE A 102 -6.32 -10.63 4.44
C PHE A 102 -6.46 -10.10 5.88
N PHE A 103 -5.40 -9.50 6.43
CA PHE A 103 -5.47 -8.83 7.75
C PHE A 103 -6.45 -7.65 7.74
N TRP A 104 -6.48 -6.87 6.67
CA TRP A 104 -7.47 -5.81 6.47
C TRP A 104 -8.89 -6.37 6.55
N HIS A 105 -9.18 -7.44 5.79
CA HIS A 105 -10.50 -8.06 5.75
C HIS A 105 -10.96 -8.47 7.15
N ILE A 106 -10.06 -9.00 7.98
CA ILE A 106 -10.38 -9.36 9.37
C ILE A 106 -10.64 -8.11 10.22
N PHE A 107 -9.65 -7.23 10.35
CA PHE A 107 -9.70 -6.19 11.37
C PHE A 107 -10.64 -5.04 11.00
N VAL A 108 -10.61 -4.58 9.74
CA VAL A 108 -11.44 -3.44 9.32
C VAL A 108 -12.92 -3.82 9.34
N ASN A 109 -13.30 -5.00 8.85
CA ASN A 109 -14.71 -5.41 8.84
C ASN A 109 -15.23 -5.76 10.24
N PHE A 110 -14.37 -6.28 11.12
CA PHE A 110 -14.72 -6.40 12.54
C PHE A 110 -15.01 -5.03 13.15
N SER A 111 -14.19 -4.01 12.86
CA SER A 111 -14.41 -2.64 13.31
C SER A 111 -15.70 -2.03 12.77
N VAL A 112 -16.02 -2.29 11.49
CA VAL A 112 -17.27 -1.84 10.86
C VAL A 112 -18.48 -2.45 11.55
N TRP A 113 -18.44 -3.76 11.82
CA TRP A 113 -19.50 -4.43 12.56
C TRP A 113 -19.64 -3.87 13.99
N LEU A 114 -18.52 -3.73 14.71
CA LEU A 114 -18.50 -3.23 16.08
C LEU A 114 -19.05 -1.80 16.19
N SER A 115 -18.83 -0.98 15.17
CA SER A 115 -19.34 0.39 15.09
C SER A 115 -20.84 0.48 14.73
N GLY A 116 -21.54 -0.65 14.60
CA GLY A 116 -22.96 -0.71 14.22
C GLY A 116 -23.23 -0.72 12.72
N GLY A 117 -22.22 -0.46 11.89
CA GLY A 117 -22.21 -0.60 10.41
C GLY A 117 -23.58 -0.46 9.73
N LEU A 118 -23.99 -1.52 9.02
CA LEU A 118 -25.30 -1.64 8.36
C LEU A 118 -26.34 -2.36 9.23
N GLY A 119 -26.09 -2.55 10.53
CA GLY A 119 -26.95 -3.33 11.42
C GLY A 119 -27.00 -4.84 11.12
N PHE A 120 -26.05 -5.34 10.31
CA PHE A 120 -25.98 -6.76 9.97
C PHE A 120 -25.30 -7.60 11.06
N SER A 121 -25.57 -8.91 11.05
CA SER A 121 -24.80 -9.85 11.86
C SER A 121 -23.32 -9.85 11.44
N LEU A 122 -22.44 -10.32 12.33
CA LEU A 122 -20.99 -10.39 12.08
C LEU A 122 -20.70 -11.13 10.76
N LEU A 123 -21.24 -12.34 10.61
CA LEU A 123 -21.03 -13.16 9.40
C LEU A 123 -21.51 -12.45 8.13
N LYS A 124 -22.68 -11.81 8.17
CA LYS A 124 -23.23 -11.09 7.01
C LYS A 124 -22.40 -9.86 6.67
N THR A 125 -21.83 -9.17 7.66
CA THR A 125 -20.92 -8.04 7.45
C THR A 125 -19.67 -8.48 6.68
N TYR A 126 -19.05 -9.59 7.09
CA TYR A 126 -17.89 -10.16 6.39
C TYR A 126 -18.22 -10.57 4.95
N MET A 127 -19.34 -11.25 4.72
CA MET A 127 -19.74 -11.65 3.36
C MET A 127 -19.97 -10.44 2.45
N MET A 128 -20.62 -9.39 2.97
CA MET A 128 -20.86 -8.14 2.22
C MET A 128 -19.59 -7.33 1.96
N ALA A 129 -18.55 -7.52 2.77
CA ALA A 129 -17.27 -6.85 2.59
C ALA A 129 -16.42 -7.45 1.45
N ILE A 130 -16.68 -8.69 1.04
CA ILE A 130 -15.85 -9.39 0.03
C ILE A 130 -15.70 -8.59 -1.27
N PRO A 131 -16.77 -8.07 -1.92
CA PRO A 131 -16.62 -7.28 -3.14
C PRO A 131 -15.82 -5.99 -2.93
N PHE A 132 -15.95 -5.37 -1.75
CA PHE A 132 -15.25 -4.15 -1.37
C PHE A 132 -13.75 -4.42 -1.16
N ASP A 133 -13.40 -5.48 -0.43
CA ASP A 133 -12.00 -5.85 -0.16
C ASP A 133 -11.32 -6.48 -1.38
N PHE A 134 -12.09 -7.07 -2.29
CA PHE A 134 -11.57 -7.54 -3.56
C PHE A 134 -10.99 -6.39 -4.41
N GLN A 135 -11.58 -5.19 -4.36
CA GLN A 135 -11.01 -4.00 -5.01
C GLN A 135 -9.66 -3.61 -4.42
N LEU A 136 -9.50 -3.74 -3.10
CA LEU A 136 -8.24 -3.51 -2.40
C LEU A 136 -7.19 -4.56 -2.78
N LEU A 137 -7.59 -5.83 -2.90
CA LEU A 137 -6.72 -6.89 -3.40
C LEU A 137 -6.22 -6.61 -4.81
N LEU A 138 -7.15 -6.28 -5.74
CA LEU A 138 -6.83 -5.99 -7.13
C LEU A 138 -5.89 -4.79 -7.25
N SER A 139 -6.20 -3.68 -6.58
CA SER A 139 -5.34 -2.49 -6.57
C SER A 139 -3.97 -2.80 -5.96
N THR A 140 -3.91 -3.55 -4.86
CA THR A 140 -2.64 -3.94 -4.23
C THR A 140 -1.76 -4.74 -5.18
N VAL A 141 -2.30 -5.74 -5.88
CA VAL A 141 -1.56 -6.55 -6.85
C VAL A 141 -1.12 -5.70 -8.05
N PHE A 142 -2.03 -4.88 -8.57
CA PHE A 142 -1.78 -4.00 -9.72
C PHE A 142 -0.64 -3.01 -9.43
N PHE A 143 -0.75 -2.23 -8.36
CA PHE A 143 0.25 -1.23 -8.00
C PHE A 143 1.58 -1.85 -7.56
N SER A 144 1.55 -2.99 -6.86
CA SER A 144 2.78 -3.72 -6.51
C SER A 144 3.55 -4.17 -7.76
N SER A 145 2.82 -4.67 -8.76
CA SER A 145 3.39 -5.05 -10.06
C SER A 145 3.96 -3.85 -10.79
N LEU A 146 3.20 -2.76 -10.85
CA LEU A 146 3.65 -1.51 -11.45
C LEU A 146 4.95 -1.02 -10.80
N PHE A 147 5.00 -0.91 -9.47
CA PHE A 147 6.20 -0.45 -8.76
C PHE A 147 7.42 -1.35 -9.00
N TYR A 148 7.24 -2.66 -8.96
CA TYR A 148 8.33 -3.61 -9.17
C TYR A 148 8.90 -3.48 -10.59
N PHE A 149 8.05 -3.55 -11.61
CA PHE A 149 8.51 -3.50 -13.00
C PHE A 149 9.05 -2.12 -13.39
N SER A 150 8.46 -1.03 -12.90
CA SER A 150 9.01 0.31 -13.09
C SER A 150 10.43 0.43 -12.51
N ARG A 151 10.68 -0.15 -11.32
CA ARG A 151 12.02 -0.18 -10.71
C ARG A 151 12.99 -1.01 -11.55
N GLU A 152 12.61 -2.20 -11.98
CA GLU A 152 13.47 -3.06 -12.81
C GLU A 152 13.83 -2.42 -14.15
N LEU A 153 12.85 -1.79 -14.83
CA LEU A 153 13.11 -1.02 -16.05
C LEU A 153 14.10 0.10 -15.79
N PHE A 154 13.88 0.91 -14.75
CA PHE A 154 14.77 2.01 -14.41
C PHE A 154 16.21 1.55 -14.14
N ILE A 155 16.38 0.47 -13.37
CA ILE A 155 17.71 -0.11 -13.08
C ILE A 155 18.38 -0.59 -14.38
N ASN A 156 17.64 -1.25 -15.26
CA ASN A 156 18.15 -1.74 -16.55
C ASN A 156 18.59 -0.59 -17.48
N PHE A 157 17.79 0.48 -17.57
CA PHE A 157 18.13 1.68 -18.32
C PHE A 157 19.38 2.37 -17.77
N TYR A 158 19.45 2.55 -16.45
CA TYR A 158 20.61 3.17 -15.78
C TYR A 158 21.89 2.37 -16.05
N ASN A 159 21.86 1.05 -15.89
CA ASN A 159 23.03 0.20 -16.13
C ASN A 159 23.50 0.24 -17.59
N ARG A 160 22.59 0.26 -18.57
CA ARG A 160 22.94 0.42 -20.00
C ARG A 160 23.59 1.77 -20.29
N SER A 161 23.04 2.85 -19.76
CA SER A 161 23.58 4.20 -19.98
C SER A 161 25.00 4.37 -19.44
N ASN A 162 25.30 3.72 -18.31
CA ASN A 162 26.60 3.83 -17.64
C ASN A 162 27.67 2.91 -18.26
N LEU A 163 27.25 1.87 -19.00
CA LEU A 163 28.15 1.06 -19.83
C LEU A 163 28.55 1.83 -21.10
N ASN A 164 27.59 2.50 -21.74
CA ASN A 164 27.83 3.30 -22.95
C ASN A 164 28.66 4.56 -22.72
N SER A 165 28.77 5.05 -21.48
CA SER A 165 29.63 6.20 -21.14
C SER A 165 31.08 5.81 -20.82
N LYS A 166 31.39 4.52 -20.73
CA LYS A 166 32.70 3.97 -20.38
C LYS A 166 33.41 3.25 -21.51
N GLY A 167 32.76 3.07 -22.67
CA GLY A 167 33.35 2.52 -23.90
C GLY A 167 33.54 3.63 -24.92
#